data_AF-A0AAV5TAM3-F1
#
_entry.id   AF-A0AAV5TAM3-F1
#
_cell.length_a   1.000
_cell.length_b   1.000
_cell.length_c   1.000
_cell.angle_alpha   90.00
_cell.angle_beta   90.00
_cell.angle_gamma   90.00
#
_symmetry.space_group_name_H-M   'P 1'
#
loop_
_entity.id
_entity.type
_entity.pdbx_description
1 polymer ?
#
loop_
_entity_poly.entity_id
_entity_poly.type
_entity_poly.pdbx_seq_one_letter_code
_entity_poly.pdbx_strand_id
1 'polypeptide(L)'
;AVSGAIFNCLLLILIWKFSRKEMGLYRNLLRTIAIVDIIMSIAHGITSPRAFVIDFTFAVTPRSLLVSPSRELMIGYSSLFTLPFYVMNIHFLYRYWNIKSPGRLFLFANKPFIFMLVAIGAAAVALWAGLMTMMGSGHSMDEFQLRFDARYKATNDGAWVTMDYKKVDGQWNHRIIVLMCVFDGLAIVQAFLSVVLSSLTFYHIHIASTVSASSKLRQRKLLVALCMQTFVPVICVYIPYLGLITSPILRLAMGSFPDLCPVFIASFPLWDALVIMLVIKDFRQG
;
A
#
# COMPACT_ATOMS: atom_id res chain seq x y z
N ALA A 1 -9.09 3.12 9.80
CA ALA A 1 -9.67 4.11 8.87
C ALA A 1 -9.72 5.52 9.49
N VAL A 2 -10.66 5.84 10.39
CA VAL A 2 -10.83 7.21 10.94
C VAL A 2 -9.53 7.77 11.55
N SER A 3 -8.87 7.00 12.44
CA SER A 3 -7.60 7.43 13.03
C SER A 3 -6.50 7.66 11.98
N GLY A 4 -6.44 6.83 10.93
CA GLY A 4 -5.48 7.01 9.83
C GLY A 4 -5.68 8.34 9.10
N ALA A 5 -6.93 8.69 8.80
CA ALA A 5 -7.25 9.99 8.18
C ALA A 5 -6.92 11.16 9.11
N ILE A 6 -7.27 11.08 10.40
CA ILE A 6 -7.00 12.14 11.38
C ILE A 6 -5.50 12.40 11.51
N PHE A 7 -4.68 11.34 11.68
CA PHE A 7 -3.23 11.50 11.86
C PHE A 7 -2.55 12.00 10.59
N ASN A 8 -3.04 11.65 9.40
CA ASN A 8 -2.52 12.21 8.15
C ASN A 8 -2.95 13.67 7.93
N CYS A 9 -4.15 14.06 8.35
CA CYS A 9 -4.55 15.48 8.40
C CYS A 9 -3.65 16.27 9.36
N LEU A 10 -3.38 15.73 10.55
CA LEU A 10 -2.43 16.33 11.50
C LEU A 10 -1.04 16.45 10.88
N LEU A 11 -0.55 15.40 10.22
CA LEU A 11 0.72 15.42 9.51
C LEU A 11 0.76 16.51 8.43
N LEU A 12 -0.31 16.71 7.67
CA LEU A 12 -0.40 17.81 6.70
C LEU A 12 -0.28 19.19 7.36
N ILE A 13 -0.92 19.38 8.53
CA ILE A 13 -0.80 20.61 9.33
C ILE A 13 0.65 20.81 9.79
N LEU A 14 1.29 19.75 10.29
CA LEU A 14 2.69 19.80 10.74
C LEU A 14 3.64 20.12 9.59
N ILE A 15 3.45 19.52 8.41
CA ILE A 15 4.25 19.83 7.21
C ILE A 15 4.03 21.28 6.79
N TRP A 16 2.80 21.79 6.88
CA TRP A 16 2.51 23.19 6.53
C TRP A 16 3.18 24.17 7.49
N LYS A 17 3.08 23.93 8.80
CA LYS A 17 3.52 24.86 9.85
C LYS A 17 5.01 24.78 10.18
N PHE A 18 5.60 23.57 10.19
CA PHE A 18 6.94 23.33 10.74
C PHE A 18 7.97 22.89 9.70
N SER A 19 7.60 22.72 8.44
CA SER A 19 8.58 22.37 7.40
C SER A 19 9.51 23.54 7.08
N ARG A 20 10.81 23.39 7.34
CA ARG A 20 11.85 24.34 6.92
C ARG A 20 11.85 24.58 5.40
N LYS A 21 12.21 25.79 4.98
CA LYS A 21 12.39 26.14 3.55
C LYS A 21 13.43 25.25 2.86
N GLU A 22 14.46 24.82 3.58
CA GLU A 22 15.52 23.91 3.10
C GLU A 22 15.01 22.52 2.72
N MET A 23 13.83 22.11 3.20
CA MET A 23 13.22 20.83 2.76
C MET A 23 12.68 20.91 1.32
N GLY A 24 12.61 22.10 0.71
CA GLY A 24 12.43 22.28 -0.73
C GLY A 24 11.28 21.45 -1.33
N LEU A 25 11.63 20.56 -2.26
CA LEU A 25 10.70 19.64 -2.96
C LEU A 25 10.31 18.42 -2.12
N TYR A 26 11.12 18.03 -1.13
CA TYR A 26 10.85 16.86 -0.29
C TYR A 26 9.57 17.00 0.53
N ARG A 27 9.23 18.21 1.00
CA ARG A 27 7.96 18.46 1.69
C ARG A 27 6.73 18.17 0.82
N ASN A 28 6.85 18.35 -0.50
CA ASN A 28 5.75 18.03 -1.41
C ASN A 28 5.55 16.52 -1.50
N LEU A 29 6.65 15.75 -1.52
CA LEU A 29 6.59 14.29 -1.49
C LEU A 29 5.98 13.76 -0.18
N LEU A 30 6.28 14.39 0.97
CA LEU A 30 5.64 14.06 2.25
C LEU A 30 4.13 14.37 2.23
N ARG A 31 3.73 15.50 1.65
CA ARG A 31 2.30 15.83 1.44
C ARG A 31 1.61 14.78 0.56
N THR A 32 2.29 14.32 -0.50
CA THR A 32 1.75 13.28 -1.39
C THR A 32 1.48 11.97 -0.63
N ILE A 33 2.40 11.50 0.21
CA ILE A 33 2.15 10.32 1.05
C ILE A 33 0.92 10.53 1.94
N ALA A 34 0.87 11.65 2.67
CA ALA A 34 -0.23 11.91 3.59
C ALA A 34 -1.59 11.99 2.87
N ILE A 35 -1.63 12.56 1.67
CA ILE A 35 -2.85 12.61 0.84
C ILE A 35 -3.27 11.20 0.38
N VAL A 36 -2.32 10.39 -0.10
CA VAL A 36 -2.59 9.00 -0.50
C VAL A 36 -3.14 8.20 0.69
N ASP A 37 -2.57 8.37 1.87
CA ASP A 37 -2.99 7.69 3.08
C ASP A 37 -4.38 8.11 3.58
N ILE A 38 -4.75 9.39 3.40
CA ILE A 38 -6.12 9.86 3.63
C ILE A 38 -7.08 9.19 2.65
N ILE A 39 -6.75 9.15 1.35
CA ILE A 39 -7.57 8.50 0.32
C ILE A 39 -7.77 7.02 0.67
N MET A 40 -6.70 6.32 1.04
CA MET A 40 -6.75 4.91 1.48
C MET A 40 -7.63 4.72 2.72
N SER A 41 -7.51 5.61 3.70
CA SER A 41 -8.30 5.58 4.93
C SER A 41 -9.80 5.78 4.67
N ILE A 42 -10.14 6.72 3.79
CA ILE A 42 -11.52 6.97 3.36
C ILE A 42 -12.05 5.78 2.57
N ALA A 43 -11.29 5.28 1.59
CA ALA A 43 -11.67 4.14 0.78
C ALA A 43 -11.94 2.90 1.64
N HIS A 44 -11.09 2.61 2.63
CA HIS A 44 -11.34 1.52 3.58
C HIS A 44 -12.61 1.75 4.42
N GLY A 45 -12.89 3.00 4.82
CA GLY A 45 -14.10 3.34 5.55
C GLY A 45 -15.38 3.12 4.72
N ILE A 46 -15.34 3.48 3.45
CA ILE A 46 -16.44 3.27 2.49
C ILE A 46 -16.64 1.77 2.24
N THR A 47 -15.57 1.03 1.91
CA THR A 47 -15.70 -0.38 1.54
C THR A 47 -15.97 -1.29 2.74
N SER A 48 -15.39 -0.99 3.90
CA SER A 48 -15.47 -1.82 5.12
C SER A 48 -15.24 -3.31 4.77
N PRO A 49 -14.03 -3.65 4.24
CA PRO A 49 -13.78 -4.93 3.59
C PRO A 49 -13.82 -6.09 4.58
N ARG A 50 -14.33 -7.24 4.12
CA ARG A 50 -14.39 -8.49 4.88
C ARG A 50 -13.72 -9.60 4.09
N ALA A 51 -12.74 -10.23 4.71
CA ALA A 51 -12.00 -11.34 4.13
C ALA A 51 -12.53 -12.67 4.68
N PHE A 52 -12.59 -13.67 3.82
CA PHE A 52 -13.03 -15.01 4.13
C PHE A 52 -12.12 -16.02 3.45
N VAL A 53 -11.91 -17.15 4.11
CA VAL A 53 -11.19 -18.30 3.56
C VAL A 53 -12.04 -19.54 3.80
N ILE A 54 -12.34 -20.27 2.74
CA ILE A 54 -13.09 -21.53 2.76
C ILE A 54 -12.38 -22.49 1.81
N ASP A 55 -11.94 -23.63 2.33
CA ASP A 55 -11.20 -24.65 1.59
C ASP A 55 -10.04 -24.09 0.75
N PHE A 56 -10.16 -24.15 -0.58
CA PHE A 56 -9.17 -23.67 -1.54
C PHE A 56 -9.50 -22.29 -2.11
N THR A 57 -10.41 -21.55 -1.46
CA THR A 57 -10.87 -20.25 -1.94
C THR A 57 -10.61 -19.16 -0.90
N PHE A 58 -9.95 -18.09 -1.33
CA PHE A 58 -9.93 -16.82 -0.63
C PHE A 58 -10.97 -15.89 -1.27
N ALA A 59 -11.71 -15.15 -0.46
CA ALA A 59 -12.68 -14.19 -0.93
C ALA A 59 -12.67 -12.91 -0.09
N VAL A 60 -12.90 -11.78 -0.75
CA VAL A 60 -13.08 -10.49 -0.09
C VAL A 60 -14.30 -9.79 -0.65
N THR A 61 -15.06 -9.14 0.22
CA THR A 61 -16.29 -8.44 -0.16
C THR A 61 -16.46 -7.17 0.66
N PRO A 62 -17.03 -6.09 0.09
CA PRO A 62 -17.28 -4.87 0.83
C PRO A 62 -18.56 -5.01 1.63
N ARG A 63 -18.53 -4.76 2.95
CA ARG A 63 -19.77 -4.62 3.72
C ARG A 63 -20.53 -3.36 3.37
N SER A 64 -19.79 -2.31 2.96
CA SER A 64 -20.25 -0.97 2.56
C SER A 64 -21.60 -0.51 3.11
N LEU A 65 -21.57 0.35 4.14
CA LEU A 65 -22.79 0.94 4.69
C LEU A 65 -23.26 2.20 3.96
N LEU A 66 -22.37 2.84 3.19
CA LEU A 66 -22.61 4.17 2.61
C LEU A 66 -22.99 4.12 1.14
N VAL A 67 -22.56 3.07 0.43
CA VAL A 67 -22.84 2.84 -0.99
C VAL A 67 -23.24 1.40 -1.21
N SER A 68 -23.99 1.13 -2.27
CA SER A 68 -24.33 -0.25 -2.65
C SER A 68 -23.06 -1.08 -2.82
N PRO A 69 -22.92 -2.21 -2.12
CA PRO A 69 -21.80 -3.13 -2.32
C PRO A 69 -21.70 -3.55 -3.79
N SER A 70 -20.49 -3.50 -4.35
CA SER A 70 -20.21 -4.02 -5.69
C SER A 70 -18.81 -4.60 -5.77
N ARG A 71 -18.61 -5.50 -6.72
CA ARG A 71 -17.31 -6.12 -6.98
C ARG A 71 -16.31 -5.05 -7.45
N GLU A 72 -16.76 -4.10 -8.27
CA GLU A 72 -15.97 -3.00 -8.80
C GLU A 72 -15.46 -2.08 -7.68
N LEU A 73 -16.28 -1.84 -6.65
CA LEU A 73 -15.89 -1.07 -5.47
C LEU A 73 -14.72 -1.76 -4.73
N MET A 74 -14.80 -3.08 -4.57
CA MET A 74 -13.76 -3.86 -3.90
C MET A 74 -12.48 -3.96 -4.74
N ILE A 75 -12.61 -4.10 -6.07
CA ILE A 75 -11.49 -4.05 -7.01
C ILE A 75 -10.79 -2.68 -6.93
N GLY A 76 -11.56 -1.60 -7.04
CA GLY A 76 -11.03 -0.23 -6.97
C GLY A 76 -10.27 0.00 -5.67
N TYR A 77 -10.86 -0.38 -4.53
CA TYR A 77 -10.20 -0.27 -3.22
C TYR A 77 -8.91 -1.09 -3.15
N SER A 78 -8.92 -2.34 -3.62
CA SER A 78 -7.74 -3.21 -3.59
C SER A 78 -6.60 -2.66 -4.45
N SER A 79 -6.91 -2.10 -5.62
CA SER A 79 -5.92 -1.54 -6.54
C SER A 79 -5.19 -0.31 -5.99
N LEU A 80 -5.83 0.45 -5.09
CA LEU A 80 -5.21 1.63 -4.47
C LEU A 80 -3.99 1.26 -3.61
N PHE A 81 -3.87 0.02 -3.14
CA PHE A 81 -2.68 -0.44 -2.39
C PHE A 81 -1.37 -0.38 -3.18
N THR A 82 -1.43 -0.21 -4.50
CA THR A 82 -0.24 0.02 -5.33
C THR A 82 0.35 1.42 -5.11
N LEU A 83 -0.46 2.42 -4.76
CA LEU A 83 -0.03 3.82 -4.67
C LEU A 83 1.03 4.08 -3.59
N PRO A 84 0.90 3.59 -2.34
CA PRO A 84 1.93 3.80 -1.32
C PRO A 84 3.31 3.30 -1.77
N PHE A 85 3.41 2.12 -2.38
CA PHE A 85 4.68 1.56 -2.86
C PHE A 85 5.26 2.37 -4.01
N TYR A 86 4.41 2.77 -4.96
CA TYR A 86 4.83 3.61 -6.07
C TYR A 86 5.41 4.94 -5.58
N VAL A 87 4.70 5.61 -4.68
CA VAL A 87 5.15 6.88 -4.08
C VAL A 87 6.42 6.69 -3.25
N MET A 88 6.54 5.60 -2.49
CA MET A 88 7.77 5.29 -1.74
C MET A 88 8.99 5.12 -2.66
N ASN A 89 8.84 4.42 -3.78
CA ASN A 89 9.92 4.30 -4.77
C ASN A 89 10.33 5.67 -5.36
N ILE A 90 9.38 6.59 -5.56
CA ILE A 90 9.68 7.97 -5.94
C ILE A 90 10.48 8.69 -4.85
N HIS A 91 10.13 8.50 -3.57
CA HIS A 91 10.90 9.07 -2.45
C HIS A 91 12.33 8.55 -2.41
N PHE A 92 12.54 7.24 -2.59
CA PHE A 92 13.88 6.66 -2.68
C PHE A 92 14.65 7.20 -3.88
N LEU A 93 14.01 7.34 -5.04
CA LEU A 93 14.63 7.91 -6.24
C LEU A 93 15.04 9.38 -6.02
N TYR A 94 14.15 10.18 -5.43
CA TYR A 94 14.44 11.57 -5.09
C TYR A 94 15.65 11.67 -4.16
N ARG A 95 15.73 10.79 -3.14
CA ARG A 95 16.85 10.75 -2.19
C ARG A 95 18.15 10.34 -2.88
N TYR A 96 18.12 9.32 -3.72
CA TYR A 96 19.25 8.88 -4.50
C TYR A 96 19.80 10.00 -5.38
N TRP A 97 18.94 10.68 -6.15
CA TRP A 97 19.35 11.81 -6.99
C TRP A 97 19.83 13.01 -6.17
N ASN A 98 19.24 13.28 -5.01
CA ASN A 98 19.68 14.38 -4.15
C ASN A 98 21.14 14.22 -3.68
N ILE A 99 21.67 13.00 -3.63
CA ILE A 99 23.07 12.73 -3.28
C ILE A 99 23.94 12.55 -4.53
N LYS A 100 23.53 11.67 -5.45
CA LYS A 100 24.35 11.25 -6.59
C LYS A 100 24.29 12.23 -7.77
N SER A 101 23.16 12.90 -7.98
CA SER A 101 22.96 13.77 -9.14
C SER A 101 21.99 14.92 -8.82
N PRO A 102 22.39 15.89 -7.98
CA PRO A 102 21.50 16.97 -7.55
C PRO A 102 20.93 17.79 -8.72
N GLY A 103 21.69 17.88 -9.82
CA GLY A 103 21.26 18.52 -11.06
C GLY A 103 20.05 17.87 -11.73
N ARG A 104 19.54 16.72 -11.28
CA ARG A 104 18.29 16.12 -11.77
C ARG A 104 17.05 16.52 -10.96
N LEU A 105 17.23 17.18 -9.81
CA LEU A 105 16.11 17.50 -8.91
C LEU A 105 15.14 18.53 -9.51
N PHE A 106 15.57 19.34 -10.48
CA PHE A 106 14.66 20.26 -11.19
C PHE A 106 13.52 19.51 -11.91
N LEU A 107 13.71 18.23 -12.27
CA LEU A 107 12.67 17.41 -12.87
C LEU A 107 11.44 17.29 -11.96
N PHE A 108 11.65 17.24 -10.63
CA PHE A 108 10.56 17.22 -9.65
C PHE A 108 9.82 18.57 -9.52
N ALA A 109 10.27 19.61 -10.22
CA ALA A 109 9.55 20.87 -10.42
C ALA A 109 9.00 21.03 -11.86
N ASN A 110 9.38 20.13 -12.78
CA ASN A 110 8.99 20.17 -14.18
C ASN A 110 7.60 19.51 -14.37
N LYS A 111 6.62 20.28 -14.84
CA LYS A 111 5.22 19.84 -14.99
C LYS A 111 5.07 18.59 -15.89
N PRO A 112 5.66 18.53 -17.11
CA PRO A 112 5.69 17.31 -17.91
C PRO A 112 6.20 16.08 -17.17
N PHE A 113 7.31 16.21 -16.42
CA PHE A 113 7.86 15.08 -15.67
C PHE A 113 6.93 14.64 -14.54
N ILE A 114 6.32 15.58 -13.81
CA ILE A 114 5.32 15.28 -12.78
C ILE A 114 4.10 14.58 -13.39
N PHE A 115 3.60 15.08 -14.53
CA PHE A 115 2.48 14.45 -15.25
C PHE A 115 2.81 13.02 -15.65
N MET A 116 4.02 12.77 -16.17
CA MET A 116 4.48 11.42 -16.50
C MET A 116 4.49 10.51 -15.27
N LEU A 117 4.97 10.97 -14.10
CA LEU A 117 4.92 10.18 -12.87
C LEU A 117 3.47 9.87 -12.44
N VAL A 118 2.58 10.86 -12.50
CA VAL A 118 1.15 10.64 -12.18
C VAL A 118 0.53 9.63 -13.16
N ALA A 119 0.84 9.73 -14.45
CA ALA A 119 0.35 8.81 -15.47
C ALA A 119 0.84 7.37 -15.24
N ILE A 120 2.12 7.18 -14.88
CA ILE A 120 2.66 5.85 -14.53
C ILE A 120 1.97 5.29 -13.28
N GLY A 121 1.76 6.10 -12.24
CA GLY A 121 1.04 5.69 -11.04
C GLY A 121 -0.41 5.27 -11.34
N ALA A 122 -1.12 6.06 -12.16
CA ALA A 122 -2.48 5.75 -12.58
C ALA A 122 -2.54 4.47 -13.43
N ALA A 123 -1.58 4.28 -14.36
CA ALA A 123 -1.47 3.06 -15.16
C ALA A 123 -1.19 1.83 -14.28
N ALA A 124 -0.39 1.97 -13.22
CA ALA A 124 -0.13 0.88 -12.28
C ALA A 124 -1.41 0.49 -11.51
N VAL A 125 -2.21 1.46 -11.05
CA VAL A 125 -3.52 1.20 -10.43
C VAL A 125 -4.49 0.53 -11.42
N ALA A 126 -4.54 1.01 -12.66
CA ALA A 126 -5.41 0.44 -13.69
C ALA A 126 -5.01 -0.99 -14.06
N LEU A 127 -3.71 -1.27 -14.17
CA LEU A 127 -3.18 -2.62 -14.39
C LEU A 127 -3.60 -3.55 -13.24
N TRP A 128 -3.44 -3.11 -11.99
CA TRP A 128 -3.84 -3.88 -10.81
C TRP A 128 -5.35 -4.18 -10.82
N ALA A 129 -6.17 -3.18 -11.18
CA ALA A 129 -7.62 -3.36 -11.31
C ALA A 129 -7.98 -4.35 -12.41
N GLY A 130 -7.33 -4.25 -13.58
CA GLY A 130 -7.52 -5.17 -14.70
C GLY A 130 -7.13 -6.61 -14.37
N LEU A 131 -6.05 -6.83 -13.61
CA LEU A 131 -5.69 -8.18 -13.15
C LEU A 131 -6.74 -8.73 -12.16
N MET A 132 -7.27 -7.89 -11.26
CA MET A 132 -8.32 -8.29 -10.31
C MET A 132 -9.66 -8.59 -10.99
N THR A 133 -10.01 -7.91 -12.09
CA THR A 133 -11.23 -8.25 -12.84
C THR A 133 -11.14 -9.63 -13.49
N MET A 134 -9.92 -10.13 -13.75
CA MET A 134 -9.68 -11.48 -14.23
C MET A 134 -9.75 -12.55 -13.13
N MET A 135 -9.92 -12.18 -11.87
CA MET A 135 -10.19 -13.09 -10.75
C MET A 135 -11.70 -13.25 -10.57
N GLY A 136 -12.23 -14.45 -10.41
CA GLY A 136 -13.69 -14.64 -10.41
C GLY A 136 -14.12 -16.09 -10.24
N SER A 137 -15.42 -16.26 -10.00
CA SER A 137 -16.02 -17.26 -9.10
C SER A 137 -15.86 -18.72 -9.49
N GLY A 138 -15.57 -19.51 -8.46
CA GLY A 138 -15.84 -20.95 -8.39
C GLY A 138 -16.63 -21.32 -7.13
N HIS A 139 -16.45 -22.55 -6.66
CA HIS A 139 -17.40 -23.38 -5.92
C HIS A 139 -18.12 -22.81 -4.69
N SER A 140 -17.47 -21.89 -3.96
CA SER A 140 -17.83 -21.57 -2.58
C SER A 140 -18.66 -20.30 -2.40
N MET A 141 -19.18 -19.71 -3.48
CA MET A 141 -19.89 -18.42 -3.40
C MET A 141 -21.09 -18.47 -2.46
N ASP A 142 -21.89 -19.54 -2.54
CA ASP A 142 -23.07 -19.72 -1.68
C ASP A 142 -22.68 -19.84 -0.21
N GLU A 143 -21.56 -20.51 0.10
CA GLU A 143 -21.08 -20.64 1.48
C GLU A 143 -20.50 -19.32 2.01
N PHE A 144 -19.79 -18.56 1.18
CA PHE A 144 -19.35 -17.22 1.54
C PHE A 144 -20.54 -16.30 1.83
N GLN A 145 -21.56 -16.35 0.97
CA GLN A 145 -22.79 -15.60 1.15
C GLN A 145 -23.52 -16.01 2.43
N LEU A 146 -23.65 -17.31 2.69
CA LEU A 146 -24.28 -17.86 3.90
C LEU A 146 -23.56 -17.40 5.17
N ARG A 147 -22.22 -17.48 5.21
CA ARG A 147 -21.41 -17.03 6.35
C ARG A 147 -21.48 -15.52 6.55
N PHE A 148 -21.52 -14.76 5.45
CA PHE A 148 -21.68 -13.31 5.51
C PHE A 148 -23.05 -12.95 6.10
N ASP A 149 -24.13 -13.54 5.59
CA ASP A 149 -25.49 -13.29 6.08
C ASP A 149 -25.67 -13.70 7.54
N ALA A 150 -25.22 -14.90 7.92
CA ALA A 150 -25.31 -15.37 9.30
C ALA A 150 -24.63 -14.42 10.30
N ARG A 151 -23.52 -13.77 9.91
CA ARG A 151 -22.74 -12.89 10.79
C ARG A 151 -23.23 -11.45 10.79
N TYR A 152 -23.64 -10.93 9.64
CA TYR A 152 -23.96 -9.51 9.46
C TYR A 152 -25.46 -9.23 9.32
N LYS A 153 -26.29 -10.27 9.24
CA LYS A 153 -27.75 -10.19 8.99
C LYS A 153 -28.04 -9.36 7.74
N ALA A 154 -27.28 -9.61 6.69
CA ALA A 154 -27.28 -8.85 5.45
C ALA A 154 -26.76 -9.72 4.29
N THR A 155 -27.31 -9.55 3.10
CA THR A 155 -26.83 -10.21 1.89
C THR A 155 -25.88 -9.33 1.10
N ASN A 156 -24.98 -9.95 0.32
CA ASN A 156 -24.03 -9.24 -0.52
C ASN A 156 -23.90 -9.89 -1.91
N ASP A 157 -24.95 -9.72 -2.72
CA ASP A 157 -25.16 -10.48 -3.95
C ASP A 157 -24.10 -10.13 -5.01
N GLY A 158 -23.07 -10.97 -5.10
CA GLY A 158 -22.07 -10.91 -6.16
C GLY A 158 -20.98 -9.84 -5.99
N ALA A 159 -20.94 -9.10 -4.88
CA ALA A 159 -19.89 -8.08 -4.64
C ALA A 159 -18.51 -8.66 -4.27
N TRP A 160 -18.26 -9.92 -4.63
CA TRP A 160 -17.11 -10.69 -4.19
C TRP A 160 -15.96 -10.62 -5.18
N VAL A 161 -14.76 -10.45 -4.65
CA VAL A 161 -13.52 -10.76 -5.37
C VAL A 161 -12.97 -12.06 -4.80
N THR A 162 -12.86 -13.08 -5.65
CA THR A 162 -12.51 -14.45 -5.23
C THR A 162 -11.27 -14.95 -5.94
N MET A 163 -10.42 -15.66 -5.20
CA MET A 163 -9.30 -16.45 -5.69
C MET A 163 -9.59 -17.92 -5.37
N ASP A 164 -10.17 -18.62 -6.34
CA ASP A 164 -10.44 -20.06 -6.22
C ASP A 164 -9.28 -20.85 -6.83
N TYR A 165 -8.46 -21.46 -5.97
CA TYR A 165 -7.28 -22.22 -6.38
C TYR A 165 -7.63 -23.61 -6.94
N LYS A 166 -8.86 -24.12 -6.75
CA LYS A 166 -9.28 -25.42 -7.29
C LYS A 166 -10.64 -25.35 -7.98
N LYS A 167 -10.68 -25.84 -9.22
CA LYS A 167 -11.91 -25.93 -10.01
C LYS A 167 -12.85 -27.01 -9.50
N VAL A 168 -14.04 -27.08 -10.12
CA VAL A 168 -15.11 -28.01 -9.76
C VAL A 168 -14.78 -29.49 -9.91
N ASP A 169 -13.93 -29.79 -10.87
CA ASP A 169 -13.39 -31.12 -11.12
C ASP A 169 -12.23 -31.49 -10.16
N GLY A 170 -11.91 -30.62 -9.19
CA GLY A 170 -10.82 -30.81 -8.23
C GLY A 170 -9.43 -30.45 -8.79
N GLN A 171 -9.33 -30.04 -10.06
CA GLN A 171 -8.06 -29.65 -10.69
C GLN A 171 -7.61 -28.27 -10.23
N TRP A 172 -6.29 -28.05 -10.22
CA TRP A 172 -5.73 -26.75 -9.88
C TRP A 172 -6.12 -25.68 -10.91
N ASN A 173 -6.54 -24.52 -10.40
CA ASN A 173 -6.87 -23.38 -11.22
C ASN A 173 -5.59 -22.62 -11.61
N HIS A 174 -4.89 -23.13 -12.63
CA HIS A 174 -3.64 -22.53 -13.10
C HIS A 174 -3.76 -21.05 -13.46
N ARG A 175 -4.92 -20.58 -13.93
CA ARG A 175 -5.17 -19.15 -14.20
C ARG A 175 -5.00 -18.32 -12.92
N ILE A 176 -5.64 -18.72 -11.83
CA ILE A 176 -5.57 -18.01 -10.55
C ILE A 176 -4.15 -18.07 -9.98
N ILE A 177 -3.49 -19.22 -10.08
CA ILE A 177 -2.09 -19.39 -9.64
C ILE A 177 -1.16 -18.46 -10.44
N VAL A 178 -1.30 -18.39 -11.77
CA VAL A 178 -0.48 -17.51 -12.61
C VAL A 178 -0.75 -16.04 -12.28
N LEU A 179 -2.01 -15.64 -12.14
CA LEU A 179 -2.36 -14.27 -11.73
C LEU A 179 -1.73 -13.92 -10.37
N MET A 180 -1.73 -14.88 -9.43
CA MET A 180 -1.11 -14.73 -8.12
C MET A 180 0.39 -14.50 -8.22
N CYS A 181 1.09 -15.33 -9.00
CA CYS A 181 2.53 -15.17 -9.25
C CYS A 181 2.85 -13.83 -9.91
N VAL A 182 1.98 -13.33 -10.79
CA VAL A 182 2.13 -11.99 -11.40
C VAL A 182 1.99 -10.90 -10.35
N PHE A 183 0.96 -10.96 -9.48
CA PHE A 183 0.78 -9.98 -8.40
C PHE A 183 1.98 -9.94 -7.46
N ASP A 184 2.41 -11.11 -6.99
CA ASP A 184 3.55 -11.21 -6.06
C ASP A 184 4.86 -10.81 -6.75
N GLY A 185 5.05 -11.17 -8.02
CA GLY A 185 6.19 -10.72 -8.82
C GLY A 185 6.28 -9.21 -8.96
N LEU A 186 5.15 -8.53 -9.24
CA LEU A 186 5.08 -7.07 -9.30
C LEU A 186 5.42 -6.44 -7.95
N ALA A 187 4.90 -6.99 -6.85
CA ALA A 187 5.23 -6.55 -5.50
C ALA A 187 6.73 -6.70 -5.17
N ILE A 188 7.31 -7.86 -5.52
CA ILE A 188 8.74 -8.14 -5.32
C ILE A 188 9.62 -7.16 -6.12
N VAL A 189 9.26 -6.86 -7.37
CA VAL A 189 10.00 -5.88 -8.19
C VAL A 189 9.97 -4.49 -7.55
N GLN A 190 8.82 -4.05 -7.04
CA GLN A 190 8.69 -2.76 -6.34
C GLN A 190 9.54 -2.72 -5.05
N ALA A 191 9.53 -3.80 -4.27
CA ALA A 191 10.34 -3.92 -3.06
C ALA A 191 11.84 -3.95 -3.38
N PHE A 192 12.24 -4.70 -4.41
CA PHE A 192 13.61 -4.78 -4.88
C PHE A 192 14.14 -3.42 -5.33
N LEU A 193 13.34 -2.65 -6.08
CA LEU A 193 13.69 -1.30 -6.48
C LEU A 193 13.94 -0.39 -5.27
N SER A 194 13.09 -0.46 -4.24
CA SER A 194 13.27 0.28 -2.99
C SER A 194 14.56 -0.10 -2.26
N VAL A 195 14.88 -1.40 -2.19
CA VAL A 195 16.12 -1.89 -1.58
C VAL A 195 17.35 -1.42 -2.37
N VAL A 196 17.33 -1.50 -3.70
CA VAL A 196 18.44 -1.04 -4.54
C VAL A 196 18.65 0.47 -4.38
N LEU A 197 17.60 1.28 -4.50
CA LEU A 197 17.70 2.73 -4.40
C LEU A 197 18.16 3.17 -3.00
N SER A 198 17.63 2.55 -1.94
CA SER A 198 18.06 2.85 -0.57
C SER A 198 19.52 2.47 -0.33
N SER A 199 19.95 1.28 -0.77
CA SER A 199 21.33 0.80 -0.64
C SER A 199 22.31 1.70 -1.39
N LEU A 200 22.00 2.05 -2.64
CA LEU A 200 22.80 2.99 -3.44
C LEU A 200 22.86 4.37 -2.79
N THR A 201 21.76 4.84 -2.19
CA THR A 201 21.74 6.12 -1.48
C THR A 201 22.64 6.07 -0.25
N PHE A 202 22.60 5.01 0.57
CA PHE A 202 23.52 4.83 1.70
C PHE A 202 24.97 4.81 1.26
N TYR A 203 25.29 4.06 0.20
CA TYR A 203 26.62 4.02 -0.38
C TYR A 203 27.10 5.41 -0.79
N HIS A 204 26.30 6.16 -1.54
CA HIS A 204 26.69 7.51 -1.97
C HIS A 204 26.78 8.52 -0.84
N ILE A 205 25.96 8.42 0.21
CA ILE A 205 26.12 9.25 1.42
C ILE A 205 27.47 8.97 2.09
N HIS A 206 27.88 7.70 2.15
CA HIS A 206 29.14 7.30 2.76
C HIS A 206 30.34 7.87 2.00
N ILE A 207 30.41 7.65 0.69
CA ILE A 207 31.57 8.03 -0.14
C ILE A 207 31.65 9.52 -0.49
N ALA A 208 30.60 10.31 -0.29
CA ALA A 208 30.57 11.72 -0.68
C ALA A 208 31.56 12.56 0.14
N SER A 209 32.78 12.80 -0.35
CA SER A 209 33.81 13.58 0.36
C SER A 209 33.50 15.08 0.46
N THR A 210 32.75 15.63 -0.50
CA THR A 210 32.44 17.07 -0.61
C THR A 210 31.25 17.52 0.24
N VAL A 211 30.53 16.59 0.87
CA VAL A 211 29.35 16.90 1.70
C VAL A 211 29.73 16.95 3.17
N SER A 212 29.38 18.05 3.84
CA SER A 212 29.67 18.25 5.26
C SER A 212 29.08 17.14 6.15
N ALA A 213 29.73 16.84 7.27
CA ALA A 213 29.30 15.80 8.21
C ALA A 213 27.86 16.01 8.71
N SER A 214 27.49 17.25 9.02
CA SER A 214 26.13 17.62 9.45
C SER A 214 25.09 17.34 8.36
N SER A 215 25.41 17.61 7.09
CA SER A 215 24.51 17.32 5.97
C SER A 215 24.39 15.81 5.71
N LYS A 216 25.49 15.04 5.80
CA LYS A 216 25.44 13.57 5.74
C LYS A 216 24.54 12.99 6.83
N LEU A 217 24.69 13.47 8.05
CA LEU A 217 23.88 13.02 9.19
C LEU A 217 22.38 13.29 8.94
N ARG A 218 22.03 14.47 8.42
CA ARG A 218 20.64 14.82 8.07
C ARG A 218 20.09 13.89 6.99
N GLN A 219 20.82 13.66 5.90
CA GLN A 219 20.40 12.78 4.81
C GLN A 219 20.24 11.34 5.27
N ARG A 220 21.16 10.84 6.12
CA ARG A 220 21.07 9.50 6.71
C ARG A 220 19.84 9.34 7.59
N LYS A 221 19.54 10.31 8.46
CA LYS A 221 18.33 10.27 9.31
C LYS A 221 17.05 10.22 8.49
N LEU A 222 16.97 11.03 7.43
CA LEU A 222 15.82 11.05 6.53
C LEU A 222 15.68 9.75 5.72
N LEU A 223 16.80 9.14 5.31
CA LEU A 223 16.78 7.85 4.63
C LEU A 223 16.36 6.72 5.58
N VAL A 224 16.85 6.71 6.82
CA VAL A 224 16.42 5.76 7.86
C VAL A 224 14.92 5.91 8.13
N ALA A 225 14.40 7.13 8.21
CA ALA A 225 12.97 7.38 8.34
C ALA A 225 12.18 6.69 7.21
N LEU A 226 12.62 6.89 5.96
CA LEU A 226 11.98 6.32 4.78
C LEU A 226 12.05 4.78 4.76
N CYS A 227 13.17 4.20 5.21
CA CYS A 227 13.27 2.75 5.39
C CYS A 227 12.29 2.26 6.47
N MET A 228 12.18 2.94 7.62
CA MET A 228 11.21 2.60 8.66
C MET A 228 9.77 2.66 8.15
N GLN A 229 9.42 3.68 7.37
CA GLN A 229 8.12 3.78 6.72
C GLN A 229 7.85 2.61 5.78
N THR A 230 8.88 2.16 5.03
CA THR A 230 8.76 1.02 4.11
C THR A 230 8.48 -0.30 4.84
N PHE A 231 8.91 -0.44 6.11
CA PHE A 231 8.58 -1.62 6.93
C PHE A 231 7.14 -1.63 7.45
N VAL A 232 6.48 -0.47 7.58
CA VAL A 232 5.09 -0.40 8.04
C VAL A 232 4.13 -1.21 7.14
N PRO A 233 4.08 -1.02 5.81
CA PRO A 233 3.21 -1.81 4.94
C PRO A 233 3.64 -3.28 4.85
N VAL A 234 4.91 -3.62 5.09
CA VAL A 234 5.34 -5.03 5.19
C VAL A 234 4.56 -5.74 6.31
N ILE A 235 4.49 -5.12 7.48
CA ILE A 235 3.82 -5.68 8.65
C ILE A 235 2.30 -5.58 8.52
N CYS A 236 1.80 -4.40 8.16
CA CYS A 236 0.36 -4.11 8.21
C CYS A 236 -0.40 -4.58 6.98
N VAL A 237 0.27 -4.83 5.85
CA VAL A 237 -0.38 -5.15 4.56
C VAL A 237 0.15 -6.47 4.01
N TYR A 238 1.46 -6.62 3.77
CA TYR A 238 1.98 -7.81 3.11
C TYR A 238 1.85 -9.09 3.94
N ILE A 239 2.16 -9.06 5.23
CA ILE A 239 1.99 -10.25 6.08
C ILE A 239 0.51 -10.71 6.11
N PRO A 240 -0.48 -9.83 6.38
CA PRO A 240 -1.90 -10.18 6.26
C PRO A 240 -2.29 -10.72 4.89
N TYR A 241 -1.85 -10.05 3.81
CA TYR A 241 -2.11 -10.46 2.43
C TYR A 241 -1.54 -11.85 2.14
N LEU A 242 -0.24 -12.09 2.40
CA LEU A 242 0.43 -13.38 2.21
C LEU A 242 -0.25 -14.49 3.03
N GLY A 243 -0.63 -14.22 4.28
CA GLY A 243 -1.37 -15.20 5.08
C GLY A 243 -2.72 -15.57 4.45
N LEU A 244 -3.49 -14.58 3.98
CA LEU A 244 -4.81 -14.82 3.38
C LEU A 244 -4.76 -15.60 2.07
N ILE A 245 -3.80 -15.29 1.20
CA ILE A 245 -3.71 -15.88 -0.15
C ILE A 245 -2.99 -17.23 -0.16
N THR A 246 -2.04 -17.47 0.75
CA THR A 246 -1.32 -18.76 0.80
C THR A 246 -2.04 -19.80 1.65
N SER A 247 -2.83 -19.37 2.64
CA SER A 247 -3.54 -20.28 3.54
C SER A 247 -4.47 -21.29 2.84
N PRO A 248 -5.21 -20.98 1.76
CA PRO A 248 -6.06 -21.96 1.09
C PRO A 248 -5.24 -23.02 0.35
N ILE A 249 -4.08 -22.65 -0.21
CA ILE A 249 -3.18 -23.58 -0.91
C ILE A 249 -2.54 -24.54 0.10
N LEU A 250 -2.10 -24.02 1.24
CA LEU A 250 -1.43 -24.76 2.30
C LEU A 250 -2.41 -25.47 3.26
N ARG A 251 -3.72 -25.26 3.09
CA ARG A 251 -4.80 -25.76 3.95
C ARG A 251 -4.61 -25.41 5.43
N LEU A 252 -4.20 -24.17 5.70
CA LEU A 252 -3.99 -23.69 7.06
C LEU A 252 -5.33 -23.35 7.72
N ALA A 253 -5.52 -23.80 8.96
CA ALA A 253 -6.66 -23.41 9.78
C ALA A 253 -6.44 -22.00 10.31
N MET A 254 -7.05 -21.00 9.67
CA MET A 254 -6.77 -19.58 9.95
C MET A 254 -7.54 -19.01 11.14
N GLY A 255 -8.55 -19.72 11.68
CA GLY A 255 -9.37 -19.24 12.78
C GLY A 255 -9.91 -17.84 12.53
N SER A 256 -9.63 -16.90 13.45
CA SER A 256 -10.04 -15.49 13.33
C SER A 256 -9.08 -14.61 12.53
N PHE A 257 -7.99 -15.15 11.95
CA PHE A 257 -7.02 -14.35 11.21
C PHE A 257 -7.64 -13.56 10.04
N PRO A 258 -8.55 -14.12 9.21
CA PRO A 258 -9.17 -13.35 8.13
C PRO A 258 -9.97 -12.14 8.62
N ASP A 259 -10.55 -12.19 9.82
CA ASP A 259 -11.25 -11.06 10.44
C ASP A 259 -10.29 -9.96 10.88
N LEU A 260 -9.06 -10.33 11.28
CA LEU A 260 -8.03 -9.40 11.75
C LEU A 260 -7.31 -8.70 10.59
N CYS A 261 -7.16 -9.35 9.43
CA CYS A 261 -6.42 -8.79 8.29
C CYS A 261 -6.92 -7.41 7.84
N PRO A 262 -8.23 -7.17 7.64
CA PRO A 262 -8.74 -5.83 7.36
C PRO A 262 -8.36 -4.78 8.41
N VAL A 263 -8.29 -5.16 9.70
CA VAL A 263 -7.92 -4.25 10.80
C VAL A 263 -6.45 -3.85 10.70
N PHE A 264 -5.54 -4.81 10.48
CA PHE A 264 -4.13 -4.52 10.25
C PHE A 264 -3.95 -3.60 9.05
N ILE A 265 -4.60 -3.92 7.93
CA ILE A 265 -4.56 -3.14 6.71
C ILE A 265 -5.10 -1.71 6.94
N ALA A 266 -6.18 -1.55 7.71
CA ALA A 266 -6.76 -0.24 8.05
C ALA A 266 -5.86 0.62 8.95
N SER A 267 -4.89 0.00 9.64
CA SER A 267 -3.96 0.66 10.56
C SER A 267 -2.69 1.15 9.86
N PHE A 268 -2.38 0.65 8.67
CA PHE A 268 -1.18 1.04 7.90
C PHE A 268 -1.05 2.58 7.78
N PRO A 269 -2.07 3.34 7.33
CA PRO A 269 -1.93 4.80 7.17
C PRO A 269 -1.68 5.55 8.48
N LEU A 270 -2.19 5.01 9.60
CA LEU A 270 -1.96 5.57 10.94
C LEU A 270 -0.48 5.42 11.33
N TRP A 271 0.04 4.21 11.19
CA TRP A 271 1.43 3.92 11.53
C TRP A 271 2.42 4.65 10.64
N ASP A 272 2.15 4.78 9.34
CA ASP A 272 3.02 5.50 8.43
C ASP A 272 3.15 6.99 8.82
N ALA A 273 2.02 7.64 9.11
CA ALA A 273 2.02 9.02 9.60
C ALA A 273 2.76 9.19 10.93
N LEU A 274 2.56 8.25 11.87
CA LEU A 274 3.24 8.25 13.16
C LEU A 274 4.76 8.14 13.01
N VAL A 275 5.25 7.27 12.13
CA VAL A 275 6.69 7.14 11.88
C VAL A 275 7.29 8.46 11.40
N ILE A 276 6.64 9.16 10.47
CA ILE A 276 7.11 10.48 9.99
C ILE A 276 7.15 11.48 11.14
N MET A 277 6.06 11.59 11.91
CA MET A 277 5.94 12.53 13.02
C MET A 277 7.00 12.27 14.10
N LEU A 278 7.29 11.00 14.42
CA LEU A 278 8.25 10.62 15.46
C LEU A 278 9.72 10.75 15.03
N VAL A 279 10.01 10.63 13.73
CA VAL A 279 11.40 10.68 13.24
C VAL A 279 11.82 12.10 12.86
N ILE A 280 10.92 12.92 12.31
CA ILE A 280 11.25 14.29 11.90
C ILE A 280 11.21 15.22 13.13
N LYS A 281 12.40 15.62 13.60
CA LYS A 281 12.57 16.46 14.80
C LYS A 281 11.70 17.71 14.80
N ASP A 282 11.63 18.42 13.67
CA ASP A 282 10.85 19.66 13.54
C ASP A 282 9.34 19.44 13.77
N PHE A 283 8.83 18.25 13.45
CA PHE A 283 7.41 17.91 13.64
C PHE A 283 7.09 17.50 15.08
N ARG A 284 8.09 17.05 15.85
CA ARG A 284 7.93 16.72 17.27
C ARG A 284 8.03 17.91 18.21
N GLN A 285 8.80 18.92 17.82
CA GLN A 285 9.17 20.04 18.68
C GLN A 285 8.40 21.33 18.36
N GLY A 286 7.66 21.35 17.25
CA GLY A 286 6.77 22.43 16.87
C GLY A 286 5.40 22.28 17.48
#